data_AF-A0A9X8N3K1-F1
#
_entry.id   AF-A0A9X8N3K1-F1
#
_cell.length_a   1.000
_cell.length_b   1.000
_cell.length_c   1.000
_cell.angle_alpha   90.00
_cell.angle_beta   90.00
_cell.angle_gamma   90.00
#
_symmetry.space_group_name_H-M   'P 1'
#
loop_
_entity.id
_entity.type
_entity.pdbx_description
1 polymer ?
#
loop_
_entity_poly.entity_id
_entity_poly.type
_entity_poly.pdbx_seq_one_letter_code
_entity_poly.pdbx_strand_id
1 'polypeptide(L)' 'MTERKRGTPGSGVGAAVPLALPASQPNPVEDCAACGALAVQRKAAAEQGDLSAVTDANVRLRNHRSHSGSLPWP' A
#
# COMPACT_ATOMS: atom_id res chain seq x y z
N MET A 1 40.48 37.54 12.69
CA MET A 1 39.13 37.19 12.16
C MET A 1 39.26 35.83 11.50
N THR A 2 38.77 34.78 12.16
CA THR A 2 39.01 33.38 11.77
C THR A 2 38.05 32.95 10.68
N GLU A 3 38.60 32.61 9.51
CA GLU A 3 37.87 32.04 8.39
C GLU A 3 37.45 30.60 8.71
N ARG A 4 36.14 30.34 8.74
CA ARG A 4 35.59 29.00 8.94
C ARG A 4 35.74 28.21 7.65
N LYS A 5 36.71 27.29 7.63
CA LYS A 5 36.91 26.31 6.56
C LYS A 5 35.68 25.40 6.50
N ARG A 6 34.84 25.54 5.47
CA ARG A 6 33.73 24.60 5.20
C ARG A 6 34.35 23.23 4.87
N GLY A 7 34.08 22.24 5.71
CA GLY A 7 34.42 20.85 5.44
C GLY A 7 33.57 20.31 4.29
N THR A 8 34.22 19.63 3.35
CA THR A 8 33.59 18.86 2.27
C THR A 8 32.80 17.70 2.89
N PRO A 9 31.54 17.45 2.53
CA PRO A 9 30.86 16.23 2.96
C PRO A 9 31.55 15.01 2.34
N GLY A 10 31.94 14.07 3.20
CA GLY A 10 32.59 12.83 2.83
C GLY A 10 31.69 11.98 1.94
N SER A 11 32.28 11.53 0.83
CA SER A 11 31.74 10.52 -0.07
C SER A 11 31.56 9.20 0.69
N GLY A 12 30.31 8.75 0.85
CA GLY A 12 30.05 7.51 1.57
C GLY A 12 28.59 7.18 1.86
N VAL A 13 27.69 7.33 0.90
CA VAL A 13 26.40 6.61 0.84
C VAL A 13 26.03 6.45 -0.63
N GLY A 14 25.61 5.25 -1.03
CA GLY A 14 25.06 5.02 -2.37
C GLY A 14 23.98 6.05 -2.68
N ALA A 15 23.85 6.43 -3.95
CA ALA A 15 22.89 7.43 -4.38
C ALA A 15 21.50 7.14 -3.81
N ALA A 16 20.84 8.17 -3.25
CA ALA A 16 19.50 8.03 -2.70
C ALA A 16 18.53 7.55 -3.79
N VAL A 17 17.89 6.41 -3.55
CA VAL A 17 16.86 5.87 -4.44
C VAL A 17 15.52 6.53 -4.08
N PRO A 18 14.92 7.33 -4.97
CA PRO A 18 13.62 7.94 -4.69
C PRO A 18 12.56 6.84 -4.61
N LEU A 19 11.87 6.76 -3.48
CA LEU A 19 10.70 5.90 -3.30
C LEU A 19 9.44 6.69 -3.60
N ALA A 20 8.52 6.09 -4.36
CA ALA A 20 7.19 6.64 -4.53
C ALA A 20 6.36 6.43 -3.25
N LEU A 21 5.45 7.37 -2.98
CA LEU A 21 4.46 7.17 -1.92
C LEU A 21 3.57 5.97 -2.26
N PRO A 22 3.15 5.18 -1.24
CA PRO A 22 2.26 4.06 -1.47
C PRO A 22 0.94 4.54 -2.08
N ALA A 23 0.44 3.80 -3.05
CA ALA A 23 -0.85 4.08 -3.69
C ALA A 23 -1.99 4.06 -2.65
N SER A 24 -3.02 4.86 -2.90
CA SER A 24 -4.22 4.92 -2.06
C SER A 24 -4.87 3.54 -1.91
N GLN A 25 -5.73 3.43 -0.89
CA GLN A 25 -6.49 2.21 -0.66
C GLN A 25 -7.37 1.90 -1.88
N PRO A 26 -7.43 0.62 -2.30
CA PRO A 26 -8.26 0.24 -3.44
C PRO A 26 -9.74 0.38 -3.09
N ASN A 27 -10.51 0.87 -4.06
CA ASN A 27 -11.97 0.86 -4.00
C ASN A 27 -12.51 -0.51 -4.45
N PRO A 28 -13.59 -1.01 -3.84
CA PRO A 28 -14.33 -2.14 -4.38
C PRO A 28 -14.91 -1.81 -5.76
N VAL A 29 -14.98 -2.79 -6.64
CA VAL A 29 -15.73 -2.67 -7.90
C VAL A 29 -17.22 -2.70 -7.57
N GLU A 30 -17.98 -1.78 -8.15
CA GLU A 30 -19.44 -1.76 -8.02
C GLU A 30 -20.06 -3.05 -8.57
N ASP A 31 -21.15 -3.52 -7.94
CA ASP A 31 -21.85 -4.76 -8.29
C ASP A 31 -21.04 -6.07 -8.14
N CYS A 32 -19.78 -6.03 -7.68
CA CYS A 32 -19.02 -7.24 -7.37
C CYS A 32 -19.21 -7.67 -5.91
N ALA A 33 -19.92 -8.78 -5.71
CA ALA A 33 -20.16 -9.35 -4.38
C ALA A 33 -18.86 -9.66 -3.61
N ALA A 34 -17.82 -10.15 -4.29
CA ALA A 34 -16.52 -10.44 -3.67
C ALA A 34 -15.82 -9.15 -3.20
N CYS A 35 -15.84 -8.09 -4.01
CA CYS A 35 -15.32 -6.79 -3.61
C CYS A 35 -16.09 -6.18 -2.44
N GLY A 36 -17.43 -6.31 -2.44
CA GLY A 36 -18.27 -5.89 -1.33
C GLY A 36 -17.92 -6.61 -0.02
N ALA A 37 -17.77 -7.94 -0.07
CA ALA A 37 -17.39 -8.74 1.10
C ALA A 37 -16.01 -8.35 1.65
N LEU A 38 -15.02 -8.10 0.77
CA LEU A 38 -13.69 -7.64 1.19
C LEU A 38 -13.73 -6.23 1.79
N ALA A 39 -14.58 -5.34 1.29
CA ALA A 39 -14.74 -4.00 1.85
C ALA A 39 -15.33 -4.04 3.27
N VAL A 40 -16.30 -4.93 3.52
CA VAL A 40 -16.87 -5.16 4.86
C VAL A 40 -15.82 -5.74 5.80
N GLN A 41 -15.09 -6.78 5.38
CA GLN A 41 -14.00 -7.37 6.17
C GLN A 41 -12.93 -6.35 6.54
N ARG A 42 -12.50 -5.52 5.57
CA ARG A 42 -11.54 -4.44 5.79
C ARG A 42 -12.02 -3.45 6.86
N LYS A 43 -13.29 -3.06 6.81
CA LYS A 43 -13.86 -2.12 7.78
C LYS A 43 -13.87 -2.73 9.18
N ALA A 44 -14.36 -3.95 9.32
CA ALA A 44 -14.41 -4.64 10.61
C ALA A 44 -12.99 -4.86 11.20
N ALA A 45 -12.00 -5.18 10.37
CA ALA A 45 -10.61 -5.31 10.80
C ALA A 45 -10.03 -3.97 11.27
N ALA A 46 -10.32 -2.88 10.57
CA ALA A 46 -9.88 -1.54 10.96
C ALA A 46 -10.49 -1.12 12.32
N GLU A 47 -11.77 -1.42 12.55
CA GLU A 47 -12.45 -1.15 13.82
C GLU A 47 -11.86 -1.95 14.98
N GLN A 48 -11.34 -3.15 14.72
CA GLN A 48 -10.65 -4.00 15.71
C GLN A 48 -9.16 -3.66 15.88
N GLY A 49 -8.59 -2.79 15.03
CA GLY A 49 -7.17 -2.50 15.01
C GLY A 49 -6.30 -3.57 14.36
N ASP A 50 -6.89 -4.55 13.67
CA ASP A 50 -6.17 -5.57 12.90
C ASP A 50 -5.71 -5.02 11.54
N LEU A 51 -4.61 -4.27 11.56
CA LEU A 51 -4.03 -3.66 10.36
C LEU A 51 -3.46 -4.68 9.37
N SER A 52 -3.17 -5.91 9.84
CA SER A 52 -2.72 -7.00 8.98
C SER A 52 -3.86 -7.45 8.07
N ALA A 53 -5.04 -7.73 8.65
CA ALA A 53 -6.23 -8.08 7.89
C ALA A 53 -6.72 -6.95 6.98
N VAL A 54 -6.60 -5.68 7.40
CA VAL A 54 -6.86 -4.52 6.52
C VAL A 54 -5.97 -4.55 5.28
N THR A 55 -4.69 -4.86 5.45
CA THR A 55 -3.71 -4.90 4.36
C THR A 55 -3.98 -6.07 3.42
N ASP A 56 -4.27 -7.25 3.95
CA ASP A 56 -4.65 -8.43 3.16
C ASP A 56 -5.91 -8.16 2.31
N ALA A 57 -6.96 -7.57 2.90
CA ALA A 57 -8.16 -7.20 2.15
C ALA A 57 -7.85 -6.20 1.01
N ASN A 58 -6.95 -5.24 1.24
CA ASN A 58 -6.48 -4.32 0.20
C ASN A 58 -5.72 -5.06 -0.93
N VAL A 59 -4.87 -6.02 -0.61
CA VAL A 59 -4.17 -6.84 -1.61
C VAL A 59 -5.18 -7.63 -2.44
N ARG A 60 -6.17 -8.28 -1.80
CA ARG A 60 -7.22 -9.04 -2.50
C ARG A 60 -8.07 -8.17 -3.41
N LEU A 61 -8.46 -6.97 -2.98
CA LEU A 61 -9.17 -6.00 -3.80
C LEU A 61 -8.37 -5.55 -5.04
N ARG A 62 -7.04 -5.44 -4.93
CA ARG A 62 -6.16 -5.12 -6.07
C ARG A 62 -5.98 -6.31 -7.02
N ASN A 63 -5.94 -7.53 -6.50
CA ASN A 63 -5.84 -8.70 -7.35
C ASN A 63 -7.14 -8.93 -8.14
N HIS A 64 -8.28 -8.84 -7.46
CA HIS A 64 -9.58 -9.12 -8.10
C HIS A 64 -9.91 -8.16 -9.25
N ARG A 65 -9.61 -6.86 -9.11
CA ARG A 65 -9.76 -5.90 -10.23
C ARG A 65 -8.90 -6.24 -11.46
N SER A 66 -7.78 -6.94 -11.25
CA SER A 66 -6.84 -7.32 -12.30
C SER A 66 -7.27 -8.62 -12.99
N HIS A 67 -8.17 -9.39 -12.35
CA HIS A 67 -8.76 -10.63 -12.83
C HIS A 67 -10.25 -10.42 -13.15
N SER A 68 -10.55 -9.48 -14.06
CA SER A 68 -11.91 -9.11 -14.50
C SER A 68 -12.67 -10.20 -15.28
N GLY A 69 -12.54 -11.46 -14.88
CA GLY A 69 -13.16 -12.61 -15.55
C GLY A 69 -13.08 -13.89 -14.73
N SER A 70 -14.14 -14.14 -13.97
CA SER A 70 -14.83 -15.43 -13.97
C SER A 70 -14.12 -16.72 -13.50
N LEU A 71 -13.27 -16.69 -12.47
CA LEU A 71 -13.08 -17.91 -11.67
C LEU A 71 -13.20 -17.65 -10.16
N PRO A 72 -14.01 -18.46 -9.43
CA PRO A 72 -13.96 -18.51 -7.98
C PRO A 72 -12.59 -19.05 -7.57
N TRP A 73 -11.90 -18.29 -6.73
CA TRP A 73 -10.70 -18.73 -6.04
C TRP A 73 -11.08 -19.84 -5.03
N PRO A 74 -10.32 -20.95 -4.91
CA PRO A 74 -10.57 -21.99 -3.90
C PRO A 74 -10.27 -21.53 -2.47
#